data_AF-A0A2N6DEB1-F1
#
_entry.id   AF-A0A2N6DEB1-F1
#
_cell.length_a   1.000
_cell.length_b   1.000
_cell.length_c   1.000
_cell.angle_alpha   90.00
_cell.angle_beta   90.00
_cell.angle_gamma   90.00
#
_symmetry.space_group_name_H-M   'P 1'
#
loop_
_entity.id
_entity.type
_entity.pdbx_description
1 polymer ?
#
loop_
_entity_poly.entity_id
_entity_poly.type
_entity_poly.pdbx_seq_one_letter_code
_entity_poly.pdbx_strand_id
1 'polypeptide(L)'
;MKKILIAMLVVFAIALVAFAADKGPETINLADKWEVKAKKHAVIFPHAFHQTKNECTECHAADGSLVNIDGKAIAPKGTLKPGKKDKVVHNEFCIKCHKAKKVKKGSSCNTCHKK
;
A
#
# COMPACT_ATOMS: atom_id res chain seq x y z
N MET A 1 43.36 -9.59 17.41
CA MET A 1 42.78 -10.06 16.13
C MET A 1 41.41 -10.71 16.28
N LYS A 2 41.24 -11.69 17.19
CA LYS A 2 39.94 -12.38 17.39
C LYS A 2 38.77 -11.44 17.74
N LYS A 3 39.00 -10.43 18.59
CA LYS A 3 37.99 -9.42 18.97
C LYS A 3 37.58 -8.48 17.81
N ILE A 4 38.50 -8.19 16.89
CA ILE A 4 38.25 -7.35 15.70
C ILE A 4 37.45 -8.15 14.66
N LEU A 5 37.80 -9.43 14.47
CA LEU A 5 37.04 -10.36 13.62
C LEU A 5 35.60 -10.53 14.11
N ILE A 6 35.39 -10.67 15.42
CA ILE A 6 34.03 -10.78 16.00
C ILE A 6 33.23 -9.48 15.77
N ALA A 7 33.84 -8.31 15.96
CA ALA A 7 33.17 -7.04 15.72
C ALA A 7 32.78 -6.85 14.24
N MET A 8 33.66 -7.18 13.29
CA MET A 8 33.33 -7.14 11.85
C MET A 8 32.21 -8.12 11.47
N LEU A 9 32.19 -9.32 12.06
CA LEU A 9 31.20 -10.35 11.77
C LEU A 9 29.81 -9.96 12.28
N VAL A 10 29.74 -9.28 13.44
CA VAL A 10 28.49 -8.71 13.98
C VAL A 10 27.99 -7.56 13.10
N VAL A 11 28.86 -6.66 12.66
CA VAL A 11 28.48 -5.55 11.74
C VAL A 11 27.99 -6.08 10.39
N PHE A 12 28.63 -7.12 9.85
CA PHE A 12 28.21 -7.76 8.61
C PHE A 12 26.88 -8.50 8.74
N ALA A 13 26.63 -9.16 9.88
CA ALA A 13 25.36 -9.82 10.16
C ALA A 13 24.18 -8.83 10.26
N ILE A 14 24.40 -7.65 10.86
CA ILE A 14 23.36 -6.61 10.97
C ILE A 14 23.00 -6.02 9.59
N ALA A 15 23.99 -5.87 8.70
CA ALA A 15 23.77 -5.36 7.35
C ALA A 15 22.90 -6.30 6.49
N LEU A 16 22.97 -7.63 6.70
CA LEU A 16 22.20 -8.60 5.91
C LEU A 16 20.71 -8.62 6.24
N VAL A 17 20.31 -8.30 7.48
CA VAL A 17 18.90 -8.31 7.90
C VAL A 17 18.10 -7.16 7.26
N ALA A 18 18.77 -6.05 6.92
CA ALA A 18 18.13 -4.87 6.32
C ALA A 18 17.65 -5.09 4.87
N PHE A 19 18.15 -6.10 4.15
CA PHE A 19 17.82 -6.34 2.74
C PHE A 19 16.69 -7.35 2.51
N ALA A 20 16.16 -7.99 3.56
CA ALA A 20 15.17 -9.06 3.42
C ALA A 20 13.70 -8.60 3.55
N ALA A 21 13.43 -7.31 3.77
CA ALA A 21 12.06 -6.80 3.79
C ALA A 21 11.49 -6.77 2.37
N ASP A 22 10.65 -7.75 2.04
CA ASP A 22 9.90 -7.80 0.78
C ASP A 22 9.09 -6.52 0.63
N LYS A 23 9.48 -5.68 -0.34
CA LYS A 23 8.82 -4.42 -0.62
C LYS A 23 7.55 -4.60 -1.47
N GLY A 24 7.21 -5.84 -1.83
CA GLY A 24 6.08 -6.11 -2.71
C GLY A 24 6.29 -5.54 -4.12
N PRO A 25 5.25 -5.55 -4.96
CA PRO A 25 5.34 -5.11 -6.34
C PRO A 25 5.50 -3.59 -6.44
N GLU A 26 6.13 -3.12 -7.51
CA GLU A 26 6.31 -1.68 -7.76
C GLU A 26 4.95 -0.98 -7.99
N THR A 27 4.07 -1.64 -8.75
CA THR A 27 2.71 -1.18 -9.04
C THR A 27 1.72 -2.33 -8.90
N ILE A 28 0.46 -2.00 -8.60
CA ILE A 28 -0.63 -2.98 -8.47
C ILE A 28 -1.81 -2.52 -9.33
N ASN A 29 -2.25 -3.36 -10.26
CA ASN A 29 -3.55 -3.18 -10.88
C ASN A 29 -4.64 -3.59 -9.89
N LEU A 30 -5.34 -2.61 -9.31
CA LEU A 30 -6.36 -2.87 -8.29
C LEU A 30 -7.60 -3.60 -8.84
N ALA A 31 -7.90 -3.43 -10.14
CA ALA A 31 -9.01 -4.14 -10.76
C ALA A 31 -8.74 -5.64 -10.82
N ASP A 32 -7.52 -6.03 -11.20
CA ASP A 32 -7.11 -7.43 -11.26
C ASP A 32 -6.98 -8.01 -9.85
N LYS A 33 -6.29 -7.29 -8.95
CA LYS A 33 -6.03 -7.75 -7.57
C LYS A 33 -7.30 -7.97 -6.76
N TRP A 34 -8.34 -7.17 -6.97
CA TRP A 34 -9.60 -7.26 -6.26
C TRP A 34 -10.73 -7.88 -7.09
N GLU A 35 -10.42 -8.39 -8.28
CA GLU A 35 -11.35 -9.07 -9.20
C GLU A 35 -12.57 -8.22 -9.55
N VAL A 36 -12.35 -6.93 -9.85
CA VAL A 36 -13.43 -5.95 -10.11
C VAL A 36 -13.56 -5.64 -11.58
N LYS A 37 -14.79 -5.80 -12.09
CA LYS A 37 -15.19 -5.26 -13.38
C LYS A 37 -15.71 -3.83 -13.21
N ALA A 38 -14.83 -2.85 -13.43
CA ALA A 38 -15.16 -1.42 -13.32
C ALA A 38 -15.51 -0.80 -14.69
N LYS A 39 -16.37 0.23 -14.69
CA LYS A 39 -16.67 1.04 -15.89
C LYS A 39 -15.62 2.12 -16.18
N LYS A 40 -14.78 2.44 -15.20
CA LYS A 40 -13.65 3.37 -15.36
C LYS A 40 -12.37 2.58 -15.61
N HIS A 41 -11.38 3.26 -16.18
CA HIS A 41 -10.01 2.73 -16.26
C HIS A 41 -9.55 2.22 -14.89
N ALA A 42 -8.81 1.11 -14.91
CA ALA A 42 -8.30 0.51 -13.69
C ALA A 42 -7.36 1.47 -12.96
N VAL A 43 -7.40 1.43 -11.63
CA VAL A 43 -6.44 2.20 -10.82
C VAL A 43 -5.15 1.39 -10.78
N ILE A 44 -4.10 1.94 -11.40
CA ILE A 44 -2.74 1.44 -11.24
C ILE A 44 -2.16 2.10 -10.00
N PHE A 45 -2.15 1.36 -8.90
CA PHE A 45 -1.67 1.84 -7.61
C PHE A 45 -0.14 1.80 -7.57
N PRO A 46 0.55 2.94 -7.39
CA PRO A 46 2.01 2.96 -7.33
C PRO A 46 2.46 2.59 -5.91
N HIS A 47 2.51 1.29 -5.63
CA HIS A 47 2.79 0.75 -4.29
C HIS A 47 4.16 1.19 -3.77
N ALA A 48 5.22 1.06 -4.57
CA ALA A 48 6.57 1.48 -4.18
C ALA A 48 6.63 2.99 -3.84
N PHE A 49 5.94 3.85 -4.59
CA PHE A 49 5.85 5.27 -4.27
C PHE A 49 5.24 5.51 -2.89
N HIS A 50 4.16 4.80 -2.56
CA HIS A 50 3.52 4.93 -1.25
C HIS A 50 4.43 4.46 -0.12
N GLN A 51 5.25 3.43 -0.33
CA GLN A 51 6.25 3.01 0.66
C GLN A 51 7.35 4.06 0.90
N THR A 52 7.62 4.97 -0.06
CA THR A 52 8.55 6.09 0.18
C THR A 52 7.97 7.19 1.07
N LYS A 53 6.67 7.14 1.36
CA LYS A 53 5.91 8.21 2.05
C LYS A 53 5.16 7.72 3.29
N ASN A 54 5.04 6.40 3.48
CA ASN A 54 4.23 5.79 4.51
C ASN A 54 4.91 4.52 5.01
N GLU A 55 4.64 4.17 6.26
CA GLU A 55 5.03 2.87 6.83
C GLU A 55 4.10 1.75 6.34
N CYS A 56 4.62 0.51 6.26
CA CYS A 56 3.83 -0.65 5.84
C CYS A 56 2.57 -0.81 6.71
N THR A 57 2.68 -0.52 8.00
CA THR A 57 1.61 -0.66 9.00
C THR A 57 0.48 0.35 8.85
N GLU A 58 0.68 1.42 8.07
CA GLU A 58 -0.39 2.38 7.77
C GLU A 58 -1.43 1.83 6.79
N CYS A 59 -1.13 0.72 6.11
CA CYS A 59 -2.03 0.07 5.17
C CYS A 59 -2.20 -1.43 5.41
N HIS A 60 -1.23 -2.09 6.05
CA HIS A 60 -1.24 -3.52 6.32
C HIS A 60 -1.21 -3.80 7.82
N ALA A 61 -2.09 -4.66 8.29
CA ALA A 61 -1.94 -5.30 9.59
C ALA A 61 -0.79 -6.32 9.55
N ALA A 62 -0.40 -6.83 10.72
CA ALA A 62 0.71 -7.79 10.85
C ALA A 62 0.47 -9.11 10.08
N ASP A 63 -0.79 -9.48 9.86
CA ASP A 63 -1.19 -10.64 9.06
C ASP A 63 -1.25 -10.35 7.54
N GLY A 64 -0.88 -9.14 7.13
CA GLY A 64 -0.91 -8.67 5.74
C GLY A 64 -2.28 -8.17 5.26
N SER A 65 -3.33 -8.28 6.08
CA SER A 65 -4.66 -7.75 5.75
C SER A 65 -4.64 -6.23 5.66
N LEU A 66 -5.54 -5.65 4.86
CA LEU A 66 -5.57 -4.20 4.69
C LEU A 66 -6.27 -3.52 5.86
N VAL A 67 -5.71 -2.41 6.33
CA VAL A 67 -6.30 -1.52 7.33
C VAL A 67 -6.31 -0.09 6.82
N ASN A 68 -7.29 0.70 7.22
CA ASN A 68 -7.30 2.13 6.92
C ASN A 68 -6.50 2.96 7.94
N ILE A 69 -6.50 4.28 7.72
CA ILE A 69 -5.81 5.25 8.58
C ILE A 69 -6.29 5.25 10.05
N ASP A 70 -7.48 4.69 10.34
CA ASP A 70 -7.98 4.53 11.72
C ASP A 70 -7.66 3.13 12.29
N GLY A 71 -6.90 2.30 11.57
CA GLY A 71 -6.61 0.91 11.93
C GLY A 71 -7.76 -0.06 11.71
N LYS A 72 -8.84 0.33 11.02
CA LYS A 72 -9.98 -0.55 10.73
C LYS A 72 -9.69 -1.43 9.52
N ALA A 73 -9.96 -2.73 9.64
CA ALA A 73 -9.81 -3.68 8.55
C ALA A 73 -10.66 -3.29 7.32
N ILE A 74 -10.07 -3.46 6.13
CA ILE A 74 -10.66 -3.16 4.82
C ILE A 74 -10.67 -4.44 3.99
N ALA A 75 -11.87 -4.83 3.55
CA ALA A 75 -12.07 -5.95 2.64
C ALA A 75 -12.57 -5.44 1.27
N PRO A 76 -11.66 -5.21 0.30
CA PRO A 76 -12.03 -4.71 -1.03
C PRO A 76 -12.60 -5.82 -1.93
N LYS A 77 -12.22 -7.08 -1.75
CA LYS A 77 -12.76 -8.18 -2.56
C LYS A 77 -14.24 -8.41 -2.19
N GLY A 78 -15.11 -8.49 -3.20
CA GLY A 78 -16.55 -8.78 -3.02
C GLY A 78 -17.42 -7.61 -2.55
N THR A 79 -16.84 -6.51 -2.07
CA THR A 79 -17.57 -5.27 -1.71
C THR A 79 -17.80 -4.37 -2.94
N LEU A 80 -16.91 -4.51 -3.94
CA LEU A 80 -16.86 -3.72 -5.17
C LEU A 80 -17.92 -4.17 -6.19
N LYS A 81 -19.11 -3.54 -6.16
CA LYS A 81 -20.17 -3.79 -7.16
C LYS A 81 -19.83 -3.16 -8.52
N PRO A 82 -19.98 -3.89 -9.64
CA PRO A 82 -19.74 -3.35 -10.97
C PRO A 82 -20.49 -2.04 -11.23
N GLY A 83 -19.76 -1.02 -11.68
CA GLY A 83 -20.32 0.28 -12.02
C GLY A 83 -20.77 1.16 -10.85
N LYS A 84 -20.54 0.76 -9.59
CA LYS A 84 -20.80 1.61 -8.42
C LYS A 84 -19.48 2.08 -7.79
N LYS A 85 -19.51 3.29 -7.23
CA LYS A 85 -18.43 3.76 -6.35
C LYS A 85 -18.51 2.95 -5.09
N ASP A 86 -17.44 2.23 -4.78
CA ASP A 86 -17.34 1.57 -3.50
C ASP A 86 -17.01 2.58 -2.42
N LYS A 87 -17.90 2.67 -1.44
CA LYS A 87 -17.78 3.64 -0.36
C LYS A 87 -16.65 3.27 0.60
N VAL A 88 -16.33 1.99 0.77
CA VAL A 88 -15.33 1.53 1.74
C VAL A 88 -13.92 1.86 1.23
N VAL A 89 -13.56 1.39 0.03
CA VAL A 89 -12.26 1.65 -0.59
C VAL A 89 -12.09 3.13 -0.92
N HIS A 90 -13.09 3.80 -1.50
CA HIS A 90 -12.94 5.21 -1.81
C HIS A 90 -12.91 6.05 -0.54
N ASN A 91 -13.97 6.00 0.28
CA ASN A 91 -14.12 6.99 1.34
C ASN A 91 -13.37 6.63 2.61
N GLU A 92 -13.22 5.34 2.93
CA GLU A 92 -12.62 4.91 4.19
C GLU A 92 -11.15 4.49 4.06
N PHE A 93 -10.68 4.10 2.87
CA PHE A 93 -9.29 3.69 2.65
C PHE A 93 -8.47 4.80 1.95
N CYS A 94 -8.64 4.99 0.64
CA CYS A 94 -7.76 5.87 -0.14
C CYS A 94 -8.03 7.36 0.13
N ILE A 95 -9.28 7.83 -0.05
CA ILE A 95 -9.60 9.26 0.01
C ILE A 95 -9.48 9.77 1.45
N LYS A 96 -9.77 8.94 2.46
CA LYS A 96 -9.61 9.31 3.87
C LYS A 96 -8.18 9.72 4.18
N CYS A 97 -7.23 8.86 3.83
CA CYS A 97 -5.81 9.12 4.01
C CYS A 97 -5.36 10.33 3.17
N HIS A 98 -5.75 10.41 1.90
CA HIS A 98 -5.38 11.54 1.05
C HIS A 98 -5.92 12.89 1.56
N LYS A 99 -7.12 12.92 2.15
CA LYS A 99 -7.65 14.13 2.80
C LYS A 99 -6.87 14.47 4.06
N ALA A 100 -6.61 13.49 4.92
CA ALA A 100 -5.86 13.68 6.16
C ALA A 100 -4.44 14.22 5.89
N LYS A 101 -3.74 13.65 4.92
CA LYS A 101 -2.40 14.08 4.49
C LYS A 101 -2.41 15.24 3.48
N LYS A 102 -3.59 15.81 3.18
CA LYS A 102 -3.79 16.93 2.24
C LYS A 102 -3.11 16.73 0.87
N VAL A 103 -3.17 15.50 0.35
CA VAL A 103 -2.56 15.12 -0.93
C VAL A 103 -3.23 15.90 -2.07
N LYS A 104 -2.44 16.70 -2.78
CA LYS A 104 -2.93 17.50 -3.91
C LYS A 104 -3.53 16.57 -4.97
N LYS A 105 -4.80 16.83 -5.34
CA LYS A 105 -5.59 16.01 -6.28
C LYS A 105 -5.81 14.55 -5.85
N GLY A 106 -5.54 14.19 -4.59
CA GLY A 106 -5.68 12.81 -4.10
C GLY A 106 -7.11 12.27 -4.09
N SER A 107 -8.13 13.12 -4.23
CA SER A 107 -9.54 12.73 -4.35
C SER A 107 -10.10 12.84 -5.78
N SER A 108 -9.27 13.24 -6.75
CA SER A 108 -9.71 13.46 -8.13
C SER A 108 -9.84 12.14 -8.89
N CYS A 109 -11.00 11.91 -9.51
CA CYS A 109 -11.27 10.72 -10.32
C CYS A 109 -10.21 10.48 -11.39
N ASN A 110 -9.79 11.53 -12.10
CA ASN A 110 -8.85 11.42 -13.22
C ASN A 110 -7.39 11.27 -12.75
N THR A 111 -7.13 11.54 -11.47
CA THR A 111 -5.81 11.29 -10.88
C THR A 111 -5.64 9.80 -10.56
N CYS A 112 -6.71 9.13 -10.10
CA CYS A 112 -6.69 7.71 -9.77
C CYS A 112 -7.01 6.81 -10.98
N HIS A 113 -8.04 7.16 -11.76
CA HIS A 113 -8.47 6.43 -12.96
C HIS A 113 -7.93 7.10 -14.22
N LYS A 114 -6.60 7.14 -14.35
CA LYS A 114 -5.95 7.67 -15.56
C LYS A 114 -6.27 6.79 -16.76
N LYS A 115 -6.39 7.43 -17.93
CA LYS A 115 -6.49 6.73 -19.21
C LYS A 115 -5.16 6.12 -19.59
#